data_AF-A0A9D1MMW7-F1
#
_entry.id   AF-A0A9D1MMW7-F1
#
_cell.length_a   1.000
_cell.length_b   1.000
_cell.length_c   1.000
_cell.angle_alpha   90.00
_cell.angle_beta   90.00
_cell.angle_gamma   90.00
#
_symmetry.space_group_name_H-M   'P 1'
#
loop_
_entity.id
_entity.type
_entity.pdbx_description
1 polymer ?
#
loop_
_entity_poly.entity_id
_entity_poly.type
_entity_poly.pdbx_seq_one_letter_code
_entity_poly.pdbx_strand_id
1 'polypeptide(L)'
;MPQLIDDELFAEAQKVLAKYAAAPSRGKAKVEYLLSDKMICGHCGNKMTGISSTSKSKKIHHYYKCTGNNKGICKKRTVRKQFIEDEVVAAIVGEHGILTDEFIDLVAAETYLLIQSEQNDTEIKRLENLVAENQKAINNLMQALMLGKIADTILSQIEKLENENKELQDTIANEKAMLINYSYADIRKWLSHFRTLDYSKTKNRKDLIDTFIYRVILYDDKMKVLFHLKGGQQGELLLNLIFPDYPDGHGDDGDNAQKMPENKKETDKAVSNFDVNAECAYTSRLVEIRGVEPLTS
;
A
#
# COMPACT_ATOMS: atom_id res chain seq x y z
N MET A 1 32.27 -11.81 5.91
CA MET A 1 30.88 -11.65 6.38
C MET A 1 30.34 -13.04 6.65
N PRO A 2 29.82 -13.33 7.85
CA PRO A 2 29.17 -14.61 8.14
C PRO A 2 27.86 -14.76 7.35
N GLN A 3 27.47 -16.00 7.03
CA GLN A 3 26.19 -16.31 6.38
C GLN A 3 25.03 -16.03 7.33
N LEU A 4 24.01 -15.32 6.85
CA LEU A 4 22.81 -14.97 7.60
C LEU A 4 21.66 -15.97 7.41
N ILE A 5 21.69 -16.73 6.30
CA ILE A 5 20.67 -17.71 5.92
C ILE A 5 21.35 -18.92 5.27
N ASP A 6 20.71 -20.09 5.38
CA ASP A 6 21.22 -21.32 4.78
C ASP A 6 21.13 -21.30 3.24
N ASP A 7 22.01 -22.08 2.59
CA ASP A 7 22.12 -22.12 1.14
C ASP A 7 20.87 -22.70 0.46
N GLU A 8 20.11 -23.55 1.16
CA GLU A 8 18.90 -24.19 0.63
C GLU A 8 17.76 -23.17 0.54
N LEU A 9 17.52 -22.40 1.61
CA LEU A 9 16.56 -21.31 1.67
C LEU A 9 16.89 -20.20 0.69
N PHE A 10 18.18 -19.85 0.56
CA PHE A 10 18.62 -18.91 -0.47
C PHE A 10 18.31 -19.43 -1.87
N ALA A 11 18.64 -20.70 -2.16
CA ALA A 11 18.36 -21.32 -3.45
C ALA A 11 16.86 -21.41 -3.75
N GLU A 12 16.02 -21.67 -2.75
CA GLU A 12 14.56 -21.64 -2.89
C GLU A 12 14.04 -20.25 -3.21
N ALA A 13 14.51 -19.23 -2.50
CA ALA A 13 14.17 -17.84 -2.77
C ALA A 13 14.57 -17.45 -4.22
N GLN A 14 15.76 -17.85 -4.68
CA GLN A 14 16.20 -17.63 -6.06
C GLN A 14 15.32 -18.35 -7.08
N LYS A 15 14.88 -19.60 -6.81
CA LYS A 15 13.93 -20.31 -7.69
C LYS A 15 12.59 -19.60 -7.79
N VAL A 16 12.08 -19.07 -6.68
CA VAL A 16 10.83 -18.29 -6.65
C VAL A 16 11.00 -16.99 -7.44
N LEU A 17 12.09 -16.25 -7.22
CA LEU A 17 12.41 -15.04 -7.97
C LEU A 17 12.55 -15.33 -9.48
N ALA A 18 13.21 -16.42 -9.86
CA ALA A 18 13.35 -16.85 -11.24
C ALA A 18 12.00 -17.18 -11.89
N LYS A 19 11.08 -17.85 -11.16
CA LYS A 19 9.71 -18.09 -11.63
C LYS A 19 8.96 -16.78 -11.86
N TYR A 20 9.03 -15.83 -10.93
CA TYR A 20 8.44 -14.51 -11.11
C TYR A 20 9.11 -13.70 -12.23
N ALA A 21 10.42 -13.87 -12.45
CA ALA A 21 11.16 -13.23 -13.53
C ALA A 21 10.77 -13.78 -14.91
N ALA A 22 10.54 -15.09 -14.99
CA ALA A 22 10.10 -15.77 -16.20
C ALA A 22 8.59 -15.67 -16.48
N ALA A 23 7.83 -14.97 -15.62
CA ALA A 23 6.39 -14.83 -15.77
C ALA A 23 6.05 -14.26 -17.16
N PRO A 24 5.17 -14.91 -17.97
CA PRO A 24 4.91 -14.50 -19.35
C PRO A 24 4.40 -13.09 -19.54
N SER A 25 3.90 -12.44 -18.49
CA SER A 25 3.41 -11.06 -18.49
C SER A 25 4.52 -10.03 -18.27
N ARG A 26 5.69 -10.43 -17.73
CA ARG A 26 6.76 -9.53 -17.33
C ARG A 26 7.40 -8.90 -18.58
N GLY A 27 7.51 -7.57 -18.59
CA GLY A 27 8.06 -6.80 -19.71
C GLY A 27 7.17 -6.64 -20.96
N LYS A 28 5.96 -7.23 -20.98
CA LYS A 28 5.01 -7.10 -22.11
C LYS A 28 4.17 -5.83 -22.06
N ALA A 29 3.95 -5.28 -20.88
CA ALA A 29 3.13 -4.08 -20.71
C ALA A 29 3.95 -2.83 -21.04
N LYS A 30 3.72 -2.23 -22.22
CA LYS A 30 4.24 -0.90 -22.59
C LYS A 30 3.58 0.24 -21.81
N VAL A 31 2.46 -0.06 -21.14
CA VAL A 31 1.64 0.89 -20.38
C VAL A 31 1.38 0.33 -19.00
N GLU A 32 1.65 1.15 -17.99
CA GLU A 32 1.48 0.78 -16.59
C GLU A 32 0.02 0.93 -16.14
N TYR A 33 -0.53 -0.11 -15.53
CA TYR A 33 -1.92 -0.15 -15.02
C TYR A 33 -1.90 -0.14 -13.50
N LEU A 34 -2.19 1.03 -12.91
CA LEU A 34 -1.95 1.34 -11.49
C LEU A 34 -2.81 0.51 -10.53
N LEU A 35 -3.97 0.07 -10.98
CA LEU A 35 -4.91 -0.74 -10.19
C LEU A 35 -4.81 -2.23 -10.50
N SER A 36 -3.82 -2.65 -11.30
CA SER A 36 -3.56 -4.08 -11.49
C SER A 36 -3.26 -4.74 -10.16
N ASP A 37 -3.81 -5.92 -9.95
CA ASP A 37 -3.80 -6.66 -8.68
C ASP A 37 -4.57 -6.04 -7.49
N LYS A 38 -5.00 -4.78 -7.58
CA LYS A 38 -5.87 -4.13 -6.59
C LYS A 38 -7.36 -4.21 -6.96
N MET A 39 -7.70 -4.29 -8.25
CA MET A 39 -9.08 -4.35 -8.73
C MET A 39 -9.69 -5.75 -8.73
N ILE A 40 -10.88 -5.86 -8.14
CA ILE A 40 -11.71 -7.06 -8.04
C ILE A 40 -13.09 -6.79 -8.65
N CYS A 41 -13.61 -7.76 -9.39
CA CYS A 41 -14.96 -7.69 -9.92
C CYS A 41 -15.98 -7.97 -8.82
N GLY A 42 -16.88 -7.01 -8.56
CA GLY A 42 -17.94 -7.15 -7.56
C GLY A 42 -18.98 -8.24 -7.85
N HIS A 43 -19.12 -8.67 -9.12
CA HIS A 43 -20.09 -9.70 -9.51
C HIS A 43 -19.60 -11.13 -9.29
N CYS A 44 -18.30 -11.39 -9.47
CA CYS A 44 -17.78 -12.76 -9.51
C CYS A 44 -16.51 -12.98 -8.67
N GLY A 45 -16.03 -11.94 -7.97
CA GLY A 45 -14.83 -12.01 -7.12
C GLY A 45 -13.49 -12.16 -7.86
N ASN A 46 -13.51 -12.39 -9.18
CA ASN A 46 -12.28 -12.51 -9.96
C ASN A 46 -11.56 -11.17 -10.11
N LYS A 47 -10.23 -11.22 -10.21
CA LYS A 47 -9.38 -10.06 -10.51
C LYS A 47 -9.75 -9.40 -11.83
N MET A 48 -9.59 -8.08 -11.89
CA MET A 48 -9.64 -7.31 -13.14
C MET A 48 -8.23 -6.94 -13.59
N THR A 49 -7.93 -7.18 -14.87
CA THR A 49 -6.59 -7.01 -15.44
C THR A 49 -6.60 -5.98 -16.56
N GLY A 50 -5.50 -5.23 -16.69
CA GLY A 50 -5.28 -4.29 -17.79
C GLY A 50 -5.22 -4.97 -19.15
N ILE A 51 -5.98 -4.46 -20.12
CA ILE A 51 -5.95 -4.88 -21.52
C ILE A 51 -5.87 -3.65 -22.43
N SER A 52 -5.22 -3.81 -23.58
CA SER A 52 -5.22 -2.81 -24.64
C SER A 52 -6.06 -3.28 -25.83
N SER A 53 -6.75 -2.36 -26.49
CA SER A 53 -7.50 -2.64 -27.71
C SER A 53 -7.21 -1.59 -28.78
N THR A 54 -7.01 -2.03 -30.01
CA THR A 54 -6.74 -1.14 -31.15
C THR A 54 -8.04 -0.88 -31.91
N SER A 55 -8.40 0.39 -32.08
CA SER A 55 -9.58 0.80 -32.85
C SER A 55 -9.36 0.68 -34.36
N LYS A 56 -10.45 0.78 -35.14
CA LYS A 56 -10.40 0.84 -36.62
C LYS A 56 -9.47 1.95 -37.14
N SER A 57 -9.37 3.07 -36.40
CA SER A 57 -8.47 4.20 -36.71
C SER A 57 -7.02 4.01 -36.24
N LYS A 58 -6.64 2.79 -35.84
CA LYS A 58 -5.32 2.42 -35.30
C LYS A 58 -4.94 3.08 -33.98
N LYS A 59 -5.87 3.77 -33.30
CA LYS A 59 -5.63 4.29 -31.93
C LYS A 59 -5.73 3.16 -30.91
N ILE A 60 -4.75 3.07 -30.01
CA ILE A 60 -4.72 2.10 -28.91
C ILE A 60 -5.46 2.71 -27.72
N HIS A 61 -6.39 1.94 -27.16
CA HIS A 61 -7.14 2.27 -25.95
C HIS A 61 -6.80 1.29 -24.83
N HIS A 62 -6.92 1.74 -23.58
CA HIS A 62 -6.56 0.97 -22.40
C HIS A 62 -7.75 0.78 -21.47
N TYR A 63 -7.97 -0.46 -21.03
CA TYR A 63 -9.12 -0.84 -20.23
C TYR A 63 -8.74 -1.82 -19.12
N TYR A 64 -9.57 -1.92 -18.10
CA TYR A 64 -9.58 -3.04 -17.17
C TYR A 64 -10.70 -4.00 -17.52
N LYS A 65 -10.39 -5.30 -17.62
CA LYS A 65 -11.33 -6.37 -17.92
C LYS A 65 -11.34 -7.41 -16.81
N CYS A 66 -12.53 -7.86 -16.41
CA CYS A 66 -12.67 -8.99 -15.50
C CYS A 66 -12.12 -10.26 -16.14
N THR A 67 -11.26 -10.99 -15.44
CA THR A 67 -10.69 -12.26 -15.93
C THR A 67 -11.75 -13.36 -16.07
N GLY A 68 -12.82 -13.31 -15.27
CA GLY A 68 -13.98 -14.20 -15.40
C GLY A 68 -14.76 -14.01 -16.71
N ASN A 69 -14.67 -12.83 -17.34
CA ASN A 69 -15.29 -12.57 -18.64
C ASN A 69 -14.58 -13.35 -19.77
N ASN A 70 -13.25 -13.51 -19.71
CA ASN A 70 -12.53 -14.35 -20.66
C ASN A 70 -12.93 -15.84 -20.59
N LYS A 71 -13.47 -16.27 -19.44
CA LYS A 71 -13.93 -17.65 -19.22
C LYS A 71 -15.44 -17.82 -19.45
N GLY A 72 -16.16 -16.75 -19.82
CA GLY A 72 -17.62 -16.76 -19.98
C GLY A 72 -18.41 -16.84 -18.66
N ILE A 73 -17.75 -16.80 -17.51
CA ILE A 73 -18.35 -16.96 -16.18
C ILE A 73 -18.89 -15.62 -15.64
N CYS A 74 -18.43 -14.49 -16.20
CA CYS A 74 -18.83 -13.16 -15.76
C CYS A 74 -19.13 -12.25 -16.96
N LYS A 75 -20.20 -11.46 -16.86
CA LYS A 75 -20.60 -10.48 -17.88
C LYS A 75 -20.20 -9.04 -17.54
N LYS A 76 -19.33 -8.86 -16.53
CA LYS A 76 -18.82 -7.54 -16.15
C LYS A 76 -18.17 -6.85 -17.34
N ARG A 77 -18.64 -5.63 -17.63
CA ARG A 77 -18.14 -4.79 -18.72
C ARG A 77 -16.75 -4.24 -18.44
N THR A 78 -16.02 -3.90 -19.50
CA THR A 78 -14.64 -3.37 -19.45
C THR A 78 -14.61 -1.88 -19.20
N VAL A 79 -13.91 -1.42 -18.17
CA VAL A 79 -13.84 0.01 -17.80
C VAL A 79 -12.59 0.67 -18.38
N ARG A 80 -12.69 1.94 -18.84
CA ARG A 80 -11.54 2.71 -19.31
C ARG A 80 -10.53 2.91 -18.19
N LYS A 81 -9.25 2.65 -18.50
CA LYS A 81 -8.12 2.77 -17.55
C LYS A 81 -8.05 4.15 -16.92
N GLN A 82 -8.03 5.20 -17.75
CA GLN A 82 -7.84 6.57 -17.30
C GLN A 82 -8.97 7.01 -16.37
N PHE A 83 -10.21 6.80 -16.80
CA PHE A 83 -11.40 7.10 -16.00
C PHE A 83 -11.33 6.48 -14.60
N ILE A 84 -11.17 5.16 -14.49
CA ILE A 84 -11.22 4.51 -13.17
C ILE A 84 -10.04 4.89 -12.28
N GLU A 85 -8.86 5.14 -12.86
CA GLU A 85 -7.71 5.61 -12.10
C GLU A 85 -7.87 7.06 -11.65
N ASP A 86 -8.51 7.92 -12.45
CA ASP A 86 -8.81 9.31 -12.08
C ASP A 86 -9.82 9.34 -10.92
N GLU A 87 -10.87 8.51 -10.98
CA GLU A 87 -11.85 8.37 -9.89
C GLU A 87 -11.22 7.89 -8.59
N VAL A 88 -10.32 6.90 -8.64
CA VAL A 88 -9.61 6.44 -7.44
C VAL A 88 -8.71 7.53 -6.86
N VAL A 89 -8.01 8.29 -7.70
CA VAL A 89 -7.20 9.42 -7.23
C VAL A 89 -8.09 10.50 -6.60
N ALA A 90 -9.20 10.86 -7.25
CA ALA A 90 -10.15 11.84 -6.75
C ALA A 90 -10.80 11.40 -5.42
N ALA A 91 -11.06 10.11 -5.23
CA ALA A 91 -11.56 9.58 -3.96
C ALA A 91 -10.57 9.77 -2.79
N ILE A 92 -9.28 9.93 -3.08
CA ILE A 92 -8.26 10.16 -2.05
C ILE A 92 -8.02 11.64 -1.83
N VAL A 93 -7.69 12.39 -2.90
CA VAL A 93 -7.20 13.78 -2.83
C VAL A 93 -8.14 14.83 -3.43
N GLY A 94 -9.28 14.42 -3.98
CA GLY A 94 -10.27 15.34 -4.55
C GLY A 94 -10.97 16.18 -3.48
N GLU A 95 -11.86 17.07 -3.92
CA GLU A 95 -12.60 18.00 -3.04
C GLU A 95 -13.40 17.28 -1.94
N HIS A 96 -13.97 16.12 -2.28
CA HIS A 96 -14.68 15.22 -1.36
C HIS A 96 -13.87 13.96 -1.04
N GLY A 97 -12.54 14.01 -1.22
CA GLY A 97 -11.63 12.92 -0.96
C GLY A 97 -11.45 12.64 0.53
N ILE A 98 -10.89 11.47 0.84
CA ILE A 98 -10.70 11.04 2.24
C ILE A 98 -9.57 11.80 2.96
N LEU A 99 -8.64 12.43 2.24
CA LEU A 99 -7.44 13.03 2.82
C LEU A 99 -7.71 14.44 3.40
N THR A 100 -8.73 14.55 4.24
CA THR A 100 -9.09 15.78 4.98
C THR A 100 -8.14 16.01 6.15
N ASP A 101 -8.13 17.23 6.72
CA ASP A 101 -7.28 17.53 7.89
C ASP A 101 -7.61 16.62 9.08
N GLU A 102 -8.91 16.35 9.30
CA GLU A 102 -9.41 15.43 10.33
C GLU A 102 -8.91 14.00 10.13
N PHE A 103 -8.99 13.48 8.90
CA PHE A 103 -8.49 12.15 8.57
C PHE A 103 -6.97 12.06 8.75
N ILE A 104 -6.24 13.09 8.31
CA ILE A 104 -4.79 13.15 8.51
C ILE A 104 -4.45 13.15 10.00
N ASP A 105 -5.15 13.94 10.83
CA ASP A 105 -4.93 13.97 12.28
C ASP A 105 -5.23 12.61 12.92
N LEU A 106 -6.33 11.95 12.51
CA LEU A 106 -6.71 10.62 13.00
C LEU A 106 -5.64 9.58 12.66
N VAL A 107 -5.25 9.47 11.38
CA VAL A 107 -4.25 8.50 10.94
C VAL A 107 -2.87 8.81 11.54
N ALA A 108 -2.50 10.08 11.65
CA ALA A 108 -1.24 10.47 12.29
C ALA A 108 -1.21 10.08 13.78
N ALA A 109 -2.31 10.28 14.50
CA ALA A 109 -2.42 9.92 15.92
C ALA A 109 -2.34 8.40 16.10
N GLU A 110 -3.10 7.63 15.31
CA GLU A 110 -3.10 6.18 15.38
C GLU A 110 -1.74 5.58 15.00
N THR A 111 -1.13 6.07 13.92
CA THR A 111 0.21 5.64 13.48
C THR A 111 1.25 5.98 14.53
N TYR A 112 1.20 7.18 15.12
CA TYR A 112 2.11 7.57 16.18
C TYR A 112 1.96 6.65 17.41
N LEU A 113 0.73 6.38 17.84
CA LEU A 113 0.47 5.46 18.96
C LEU A 113 0.96 4.04 18.66
N LEU A 114 0.77 3.56 17.43
CA LEU A 114 1.28 2.25 17.01
C LEU A 114 2.81 2.20 17.11
N ILE A 115 3.50 3.21 16.56
CA ILE A 115 4.96 3.34 16.66
C ILE A 115 5.40 3.37 18.13
N GLN A 116 4.73 4.16 18.98
CA GLN A 116 5.05 4.18 20.42
C GLN A 116 4.79 2.84 21.12
N SER A 117 3.79 2.08 20.68
CA SER A 117 3.50 0.76 21.24
C SER A 117 4.53 -0.30 20.83
N GLU A 118 5.00 -0.27 19.58
CA GLU A 118 6.08 -1.12 19.08
C GLU A 118 7.41 -0.75 19.75
N GLN A 119 7.69 0.54 19.97
CA GLN A 119 8.86 0.98 20.75
C GLN A 119 8.81 0.54 22.21
N ASN A 120 7.61 0.31 22.75
CA ASN A 120 7.42 -0.22 24.10
C ASN A 120 7.62 -1.74 24.19
N ASP A 121 8.27 -2.34 23.17
CA ASP A 121 8.40 -3.77 22.94
C ASP A 121 8.73 -4.53 24.23
N THR A 122 8.01 -5.63 24.40
CA THR A 122 8.30 -6.64 25.41
C THR A 122 9.72 -7.16 25.31
N GLU A 123 10.31 -7.21 24.10
CA GLU A 123 11.64 -7.79 23.91
C GLU A 123 12.77 -6.90 24.41
N ILE A 124 12.79 -5.61 24.07
CA ILE A 124 13.77 -4.66 24.62
C ILE A 124 13.69 -4.63 26.15
N LYS A 125 12.47 -4.61 26.70
CA LYS A 125 12.25 -4.68 28.16
C LYS A 125 12.73 -6.00 28.75
N ARG A 126 12.56 -7.12 28.06
CA ARG A 126 13.06 -8.43 28.47
C ARG A 126 14.59 -8.42 28.53
N LEU A 127 15.26 -7.93 27.49
CA LEU A 127 16.72 -7.83 27.45
C LEU A 127 17.27 -6.90 28.56
N GLU A 128 16.63 -5.74 28.78
CA GLU A 128 16.99 -4.84 29.89
C GLU A 128 16.86 -5.52 31.26
N ASN A 129 15.83 -6.36 31.46
CA ASN A 129 15.68 -7.14 32.68
C ASN A 129 16.78 -8.19 32.85
N LEU A 130 17.17 -8.90 31.79
CA LEU A 130 18.30 -9.84 31.86
C LEU A 130 19.60 -9.14 32.28
N VAL A 131 19.87 -7.96 31.71
CA VAL A 131 21.05 -7.15 32.11
C VAL A 131 20.99 -6.79 33.59
N ALA A 132 19.81 -6.40 34.10
CA ALA A 132 19.62 -6.07 35.51
C ALA A 132 19.79 -7.31 36.43
N GLU A 133 19.31 -8.48 36.03
CA GLU A 133 19.47 -9.74 36.76
C GLU A 133 20.93 -10.17 36.83
N ASN A 134 21.65 -10.12 35.71
CA ASN A 134 23.08 -10.41 35.64
C ASN A 134 23.88 -9.41 36.49
N GLN A 135 23.54 -8.12 36.47
CA GLN A 135 24.18 -7.13 37.33
C GLN A 135 23.97 -7.42 38.81
N LYS A 136 22.78 -7.89 39.19
CA LYS A 136 22.48 -8.33 40.56
C LYS A 136 23.30 -9.56 40.94
N ALA A 137 23.45 -10.53 40.03
CA ALA A 137 24.28 -11.71 40.25
C ALA A 137 25.76 -11.35 40.42
N ILE A 138 26.30 -10.46 39.58
CA ILE A 138 27.66 -9.92 39.70
C ILE A 138 27.88 -9.27 41.07
N ASN A 139 26.95 -8.41 41.52
CA ASN A 139 27.06 -7.76 42.82
C ASN A 139 27.09 -8.77 43.99
N ASN A 140 26.28 -9.83 43.91
CA ASN A 140 26.26 -10.89 44.92
C ASN A 140 27.57 -11.70 44.92
N LEU A 141 28.12 -12.00 43.75
CA LEU A 141 29.40 -12.70 43.60
C LEU A 141 30.56 -11.86 44.13
N MET A 142 30.56 -10.56 43.85
CA MET A 142 31.54 -9.62 44.41
C MET A 142 31.50 -9.58 45.93
N GLN A 143 30.32 -9.58 46.54
CA GLN A 143 30.18 -9.69 48.00
C GLN A 143 30.73 -11.02 48.54
N ALA A 144 30.47 -12.14 47.85
CA ALA A 144 31.01 -13.45 48.24
C ALA A 144 32.54 -13.52 48.15
N LEU A 145 33.13 -12.86 47.15
CA LEU A 145 34.58 -12.72 46.98
C LEU A 145 35.21 -11.95 48.14
N MET A 146 34.61 -10.82 48.55
CA MET A 146 35.09 -10.01 49.68
C MET A 146 35.10 -10.78 51.01
N LEU A 147 34.23 -11.80 51.15
CA LEU A 147 34.16 -12.67 52.32
C LEU A 147 35.14 -13.85 52.27
N GLY A 148 36.02 -13.92 51.27
CA GLY A 148 37.11 -14.89 51.20
C GLY A 148 36.71 -16.30 50.73
N LYS A 149 35.59 -16.43 49.99
CA LYS A 149 35.18 -17.70 49.36
C LYS A 149 35.89 -17.89 48.02
N ILE A 150 36.15 -19.16 47.65
CA ILE A 150 36.82 -19.67 46.41
C ILE A 150 36.97 -18.60 45.32
N ALA A 151 38.11 -17.91 45.30
CA ALA A 151 38.29 -16.68 44.52
C ALA A 151 38.28 -16.92 42.99
N ASP A 152 38.99 -17.95 42.52
CA ASP A 152 39.19 -18.18 41.07
C ASP A 152 37.88 -18.50 40.35
N THR A 153 37.03 -19.35 40.94
CA THR A 153 35.72 -19.71 40.37
C THR A 153 34.76 -18.52 40.35
N ILE A 154 34.80 -17.67 41.38
CA ILE A 154 33.94 -16.48 41.45
C ILE A 154 34.35 -15.46 40.38
N LEU A 155 35.66 -15.22 40.20
CA LEU A 155 36.16 -14.30 39.18
C LEU A 155 35.77 -14.75 37.76
N SER A 156 35.92 -16.04 37.45
CA SER A 156 35.51 -16.58 36.14
C SER A 156 34.01 -16.42 35.90
N GLN A 157 33.17 -16.59 36.93
CA GLN A 157 31.72 -16.41 36.80
C GLN A 157 31.33 -14.93 36.60
N ILE A 158 32.03 -14.00 37.25
CA ILE A 158 31.84 -12.56 37.05
C ILE A 158 32.19 -12.19 35.61
N GLU A 159 33.36 -12.59 35.11
CA GLU A 159 33.79 -12.31 33.74
C GLU A 159 32.78 -12.84 32.70
N LYS A 160 32.23 -14.03 32.94
CA LYS A 160 31.18 -14.59 32.07
C LYS A 160 29.92 -13.70 32.04
N LEU A 161 29.43 -13.28 33.20
CA LEU A 161 28.24 -12.42 33.30
C LEU A 161 28.48 -11.01 32.74
N GLU A 162 29.69 -10.47 32.88
CA GLU A 162 30.07 -9.19 32.29
C GLU A 162 30.09 -9.26 30.76
N ASN A 163 30.65 -10.34 30.20
CA ASN A 163 30.63 -10.57 28.75
C ASN A 163 29.20 -10.75 28.23
N GLU A 164 28.36 -11.51 28.94
CA GLU A 164 26.95 -11.68 28.59
C GLU A 164 26.19 -10.34 28.63
N ASN A 165 26.42 -9.51 29.65
CA ASN A 165 25.83 -8.17 29.72
C ASN A 165 26.26 -7.27 28.57
N LYS A 166 27.52 -7.37 28.14
CA LYS A 166 28.02 -6.62 27.00
C LYS A 166 27.30 -7.03 25.71
N GLU A 167 27.15 -8.33 25.46
CA GLU A 167 26.42 -8.84 24.30
C GLU A 167 24.94 -8.43 24.31
N LEU A 168 24.29 -8.50 25.48
CA LEU A 168 22.90 -8.06 25.66
C LEU A 168 22.76 -6.55 25.42
N GLN A 169 23.69 -5.73 25.90
CA GLN A 169 23.69 -4.28 25.68
C GLN A 169 23.90 -3.91 24.20
N ASP A 170 24.81 -4.61 23.51
CA ASP A 170 25.00 -4.44 22.07
C ASP A 170 23.72 -4.81 21.29
N THR A 171 23.02 -5.86 21.72
CA THR A 171 21.73 -6.27 21.13
C THR A 171 20.65 -5.21 21.36
N ILE A 172 20.49 -4.73 22.60
CA ILE A 172 19.54 -3.64 22.93
C ILE A 172 19.85 -2.37 22.11
N ALA A 173 21.13 -2.01 21.97
CA ALA A 173 21.53 -0.84 21.20
C ALA A 173 21.16 -0.99 19.72
N ASN A 174 21.38 -2.17 19.14
CA ASN A 174 20.99 -2.47 17.76
C ASN A 174 19.47 -2.43 17.58
N GLU A 175 18.70 -3.05 18.48
CA GLU A 175 17.24 -3.03 18.43
C GLU A 175 16.69 -1.61 18.55
N LYS A 176 17.20 -0.81 19.50
CA LYS A 176 16.82 0.60 19.65
C LYS A 176 17.22 1.45 18.44
N ALA A 177 18.34 1.14 17.79
CA ALA A 177 18.77 1.84 16.58
C ALA A 177 17.90 1.50 15.36
N MET A 178 17.26 0.33 15.34
CA MET A 178 16.30 -0.06 14.30
C MET A 178 14.91 0.54 14.50
N LEU A 179 14.60 1.07 15.69
CA LEU A 179 13.35 1.77 15.94
C LEU A 179 13.30 3.08 15.15
N ILE A 180 12.31 3.17 14.27
CA ILE A 180 12.06 4.38 13.49
C ILE A 180 11.29 5.36 14.37
N ASN A 181 11.91 6.49 14.72
CA ASN A 181 11.30 7.55 15.52
C ASN A 181 10.72 8.64 14.62
N TYR A 182 9.48 8.46 14.15
CA TYR A 182 8.73 9.56 13.54
C TYR A 182 7.90 10.29 14.59
N SER A 183 8.02 11.61 14.64
CA SER A 183 7.10 12.41 15.44
C SER A 183 5.72 12.46 14.80
N TYR A 184 4.69 12.74 15.60
CA TYR A 184 3.35 13.04 15.09
C TYR A 184 3.38 14.09 13.96
N ALA A 185 4.18 15.14 14.13
CA ALA A 185 4.32 16.21 13.14
C ALA A 185 4.93 15.71 11.82
N ASP A 186 5.90 14.79 11.88
CA ASP A 186 6.51 14.20 10.69
C ASP A 186 5.50 13.35 9.91
N ILE A 187 4.72 12.53 10.62
CA ILE A 187 3.68 11.67 10.02
C ILE A 187 2.60 12.53 9.37
N ARG A 188 2.10 13.54 10.10
CA ARG A 188 1.12 14.50 9.57
C ARG A 188 1.66 15.20 8.33
N LYS A 189 2.89 15.71 8.38
CA LYS A 189 3.52 16.40 7.24
C LYS A 189 3.66 15.48 6.02
N TRP A 190 4.05 14.22 6.23
CA TRP A 190 4.14 13.24 5.16
C TRP A 190 2.78 12.93 4.53
N LEU A 191 1.73 12.74 5.33
CA LEU A 191 0.36 12.57 4.82
C LEU A 191 -0.13 13.80 4.05
N SER A 192 0.11 15.01 4.59
CA SER A 192 -0.26 16.27 3.94
C SER A 192 0.46 16.47 2.60
N HIS A 193 1.68 15.94 2.45
CA HIS A 193 2.45 16.06 1.21
C HIS A 193 1.68 15.50 -0.01
N PHE A 194 0.92 14.40 0.16
CA PHE A 194 0.11 13.84 -0.91
C PHE A 194 -0.93 14.83 -1.46
N ARG A 195 -1.44 15.78 -0.68
CA ARG A 195 -2.37 16.81 -1.20
C ARG A 195 -1.70 17.80 -2.14
N THR A 196 -0.38 17.91 -2.08
CA THR A 196 0.41 18.89 -2.85
C THR A 196 1.04 18.32 -4.12
N LEU A 197 0.90 17.00 -4.33
CA LEU A 197 1.51 16.32 -5.47
C LEU A 197 0.75 16.57 -6.78
N ASP A 198 1.50 16.61 -7.88
CA ASP A 198 0.96 16.68 -9.23
C ASP A 198 0.57 15.29 -9.74
N TYR A 199 -0.74 15.03 -9.86
CA TYR A 199 -1.30 13.74 -10.30
C TYR A 199 -1.45 13.58 -11.81
N SER A 200 -0.95 14.53 -12.61
CA SER A 200 -0.68 14.26 -14.03
C SER A 200 0.46 13.25 -14.20
N LYS A 201 1.35 13.13 -13.20
CA LYS A 201 2.51 12.24 -13.21
C LYS A 201 2.14 10.85 -12.73
N THR A 202 2.34 9.84 -13.58
CA THR A 202 2.08 8.43 -13.26
C THR A 202 2.76 7.95 -11.98
N LYS A 203 3.99 8.41 -11.70
CA LYS A 203 4.72 8.06 -10.47
C LYS A 203 3.94 8.48 -9.22
N ASN A 204 3.50 9.74 -9.15
CA ASN A 204 2.77 10.25 -7.99
C ASN A 204 1.42 9.54 -7.80
N ARG A 205 0.72 9.24 -8.91
CA ARG A 205 -0.53 8.46 -8.86
C ARG A 205 -0.28 7.06 -8.31
N LYS A 206 0.80 6.42 -8.74
CA LYS A 206 1.21 5.10 -8.25
C LYS A 206 1.51 5.14 -6.77
N ASP A 207 2.36 6.07 -6.33
CA ASP A 207 2.75 6.20 -4.93
C ASP A 207 1.52 6.45 -4.05
N LEU A 208 0.57 7.28 -4.49
CA LEU A 208 -0.70 7.51 -3.81
C LEU A 208 -1.55 6.23 -3.71
N ILE A 209 -1.76 5.55 -4.84
CA ILE A 209 -2.58 4.32 -4.89
C ILE A 209 -1.94 3.21 -4.05
N ASP A 210 -0.63 3.00 -4.14
CA ASP A 210 0.07 1.97 -3.39
C ASP A 210 0.06 2.25 -1.87
N THR A 211 0.11 3.53 -1.50
CA THR A 211 0.04 3.94 -0.09
C THR A 211 -1.35 3.72 0.49
N PHE A 212 -2.39 4.28 -0.14
CA PHE A 212 -3.71 4.36 0.48
C PHE A 212 -4.65 3.21 0.10
N ILE A 213 -4.49 2.59 -1.06
CA ILE A 213 -5.47 1.63 -1.58
C ILE A 213 -5.06 0.19 -1.32
N TYR A 214 -5.88 -0.50 -0.54
CA TYR A 214 -5.83 -1.94 -0.36
C TYR A 214 -6.46 -2.67 -1.55
N ARG A 215 -7.74 -2.42 -1.82
CA ARG A 215 -8.49 -3.03 -2.92
C ARG A 215 -9.56 -2.11 -3.48
N VAL A 216 -9.91 -2.35 -4.72
CA VAL A 216 -11.03 -1.71 -5.41
C VAL A 216 -11.99 -2.78 -5.88
N ILE A 217 -13.25 -2.74 -5.43
CA ILE A 217 -14.30 -3.66 -5.86
C ILE A 217 -15.24 -2.94 -6.81
N LEU A 218 -15.26 -3.37 -8.07
CA LEU A 218 -16.01 -2.67 -9.13
C LEU A 218 -17.27 -3.43 -9.54
N TYR A 219 -18.42 -2.77 -9.41
CA TYR A 219 -19.73 -3.19 -9.93
C TYR A 219 -20.06 -2.41 -11.21
N ASP A 220 -21.29 -2.57 -11.73
CA ASP A 220 -21.73 -1.84 -12.93
C ASP A 220 -22.21 -0.42 -12.64
N ASP A 221 -22.62 -0.16 -11.42
CA ASP A 221 -23.31 1.05 -10.95
C ASP A 221 -22.63 1.70 -9.73
N LYS A 222 -21.57 1.08 -9.21
CA LYS A 222 -20.83 1.56 -8.04
C LYS A 222 -19.44 0.95 -7.94
N MET A 223 -18.62 1.55 -7.12
CA MET A 223 -17.29 1.08 -6.76
C MET A 223 -17.12 1.12 -5.24
N LYS A 224 -16.44 0.12 -4.68
CA LYS A 224 -16.01 0.14 -3.28
C LYS A 224 -14.50 0.30 -3.26
N VAL A 225 -14.00 1.24 -2.47
CA VAL A 225 -12.57 1.49 -2.31
C VAL A 225 -12.21 1.15 -0.88
N LEU A 226 -11.33 0.18 -0.72
CA LEU A 226 -10.85 -0.29 0.57
C LEU A 226 -9.45 0.29 0.80
N PHE A 227 -9.24 0.86 1.97
CA PHE A 227 -8.02 1.59 2.31
C PHE A 227 -7.09 0.76 3.19
N HIS A 228 -5.78 1.03 3.10
CA HIS A 228 -4.82 0.55 4.08
C HIS A 228 -4.97 1.33 5.38
N LEU A 229 -5.72 0.78 6.34
CA LEU A 229 -5.76 1.27 7.72
C LEU A 229 -5.28 0.13 8.63
N LYS A 230 -4.08 0.29 9.21
CA LYS A 230 -3.48 -0.69 10.13
C LYS A 230 -3.86 -0.30 11.56
N GLY A 231 -5.09 -0.61 11.91
CA GLY A 231 -5.70 -0.19 13.18
C GLY A 231 -6.83 -1.11 13.64
N GLY A 232 -6.72 -2.42 13.44
CA GLY A 232 -7.81 -3.38 13.75
C GLY A 232 -9.12 -3.16 12.96
N GLN A 233 -9.26 -2.05 12.24
CA GLN A 233 -10.41 -1.62 11.47
C GLN A 233 -9.93 -1.34 10.05
N GLN A 234 -10.19 -2.29 9.14
CA GLN A 234 -10.11 -1.99 7.72
C GLN A 234 -11.28 -1.06 7.39
N GLY A 235 -11.00 0.14 6.90
CA GLY A 235 -12.02 1.09 6.48
C GLY A 235 -12.50 0.81 5.06
N GLU A 236 -13.81 0.75 4.87
CA GLU A 236 -14.45 0.70 3.56
C GLU A 236 -15.02 2.09 3.21
N LEU A 237 -14.65 2.64 2.06
CA LEU A 237 -15.39 3.74 1.44
C LEU A 237 -16.27 3.16 0.34
N LEU A 238 -17.57 3.44 0.44
CA LEU A 238 -18.52 3.16 -0.62
C LEU A 238 -18.56 4.36 -1.56
N LEU A 239 -17.99 4.21 -2.75
CA LEU A 239 -18.09 5.22 -3.81
C LEU A 239 -19.22 4.83 -4.77
N ASN A 240 -20.39 5.44 -4.58
CA ASN A 240 -21.50 5.30 -5.53
C ASN A 240 -21.21 6.12 -6.79
N LEU A 241 -20.45 5.54 -7.72
CA LEU A 241 -20.30 6.06 -9.07
C LEU A 241 -21.45 5.57 -9.94
N ILE A 242 -22.47 6.42 -10.12
CA ILE A 242 -23.43 6.23 -11.21
C ILE A 242 -22.68 6.52 -12.50
N PHE A 243 -22.51 5.53 -13.37
CA PHE A 243 -21.96 5.73 -14.72
C PHE A 243 -23.09 6.24 -15.61
N PRO A 244 -23.26 7.57 -15.81
CA PRO A 244 -24.46 8.09 -16.46
C PRO A 244 -24.49 7.69 -17.94
N ASP A 245 -23.30 7.53 -18.53
CA ASP A 245 -23.06 7.20 -19.93
C ASP A 245 -21.96 6.16 -20.07
N TYR A 246 -22.14 4.95 -19.53
CA TYR A 246 -21.17 3.86 -19.76
C TYR A 246 -21.18 3.44 -21.24
N PRO A 247 -20.17 3.81 -22.07
CA PRO A 247 -20.29 3.69 -23.51
C PRO A 247 -19.44 2.52 -23.96
N ASP A 248 -20.01 1.32 -23.98
CA ASP A 248 -19.52 0.24 -24.81
C ASP A 248 -20.33 0.12 -26.10
N GLY A 249 -20.14 1.13 -26.97
CA GLY A 249 -20.15 0.93 -28.42
C GLY A 249 -21.42 1.27 -29.19
N HIS A 250 -21.79 2.56 -29.25
CA HIS A 250 -22.34 3.18 -30.47
C HIS A 250 -22.14 4.70 -30.36
N GLY A 251 -20.94 5.16 -30.77
CA GLY A 251 -20.81 6.49 -31.34
C GLY A 251 -21.01 6.32 -32.83
N ASP A 252 -22.23 6.59 -33.29
CA ASP A 252 -22.65 6.89 -34.66
C ASP A 252 -21.58 6.67 -35.76
N ASP A 253 -21.64 5.52 -36.42
CA ASP A 253 -21.14 5.39 -37.81
C ASP A 253 -22.16 6.15 -38.69
N GLY A 254 -22.14 7.48 -38.60
CA GLY A 254 -23.00 8.38 -39.36
C GLY A 254 -22.17 9.14 -40.38
N ASP A 255 -22.09 8.60 -41.60
CA ASP A 255 -21.72 9.36 -42.78
C ASP A 255 -22.57 10.64 -42.84
N ASN A 256 -21.96 11.79 -42.58
CA ASN A 256 -22.36 13.02 -43.23
C ASN A 256 -21.15 13.91 -43.46
N ALA A 257 -20.67 13.82 -44.69
CA ALA A 257 -19.75 14.75 -45.29
C ALA A 257 -20.37 16.16 -45.30
N GLN A 258 -19.80 17.07 -44.51
CA GLN A 258 -19.78 18.48 -44.88
C GLN A 258 -18.34 18.99 -44.83
N LYS A 259 -17.90 19.43 -46.00
CA LYS A 259 -16.58 19.88 -46.41
C LYS A 259 -16.04 21.12 -45.66
N MET A 260 -14.70 21.21 -45.68
CA MET A 260 -13.80 22.40 -45.70
C MET A 260 -13.24 22.95 -44.37
N PRO A 261 -12.07 23.63 -44.39
CA PRO A 261 -10.82 23.30 -45.09
C PRO A 261 -9.59 23.32 -44.16
N GLU A 262 -8.45 22.89 -44.70
CA GLU A 262 -7.13 22.91 -44.06
C GLU A 262 -6.63 24.34 -43.76
N ASN A 263 -6.12 24.59 -42.54
CA ASN A 263 -4.82 25.25 -42.37
C ASN A 263 -4.24 25.14 -40.94
N LYS A 264 -3.08 24.47 -40.88
CA LYS A 264 -1.86 24.75 -40.10
C LYS A 264 -1.89 25.57 -38.78
N LYS A 265 -1.23 24.92 -37.80
CA LYS A 265 -0.19 25.38 -36.83
C LYS A 265 -0.58 25.42 -35.34
N GLU A 266 0.28 24.72 -34.60
CA GLU A 266 0.66 24.83 -33.18
C GLU A 266 0.04 25.97 -32.37
N THR A 267 -0.45 25.67 -31.18
CA THR A 267 0.12 26.19 -29.92
C THR A 267 -0.56 25.58 -28.69
N ASP A 268 0.21 25.60 -27.60
CA ASP A 268 -0.13 25.25 -26.23
C ASP A 268 -1.40 25.89 -25.66
N LYS A 269 -1.87 25.28 -24.56
CA LYS A 269 -2.90 25.68 -23.60
C LYS A 269 -4.32 25.20 -23.89
N ALA A 270 -4.76 24.24 -23.08
CA ALA A 270 -6.15 24.14 -22.66
C ALA A 270 -6.20 23.58 -21.24
N VAL A 271 -6.17 24.50 -20.27
CA VAL A 271 -6.88 24.35 -19.00
C VAL A 271 -8.34 24.69 -19.26
N SER A 272 -9.22 23.99 -18.53
CA SER A 272 -10.65 24.21 -18.30
C SER A 272 -11.59 24.17 -19.50
N ASN A 273 -12.44 23.15 -19.52
CA ASN A 273 -13.85 23.30 -19.13
C ASN A 273 -14.45 21.89 -19.05
N PHE A 274 -14.49 21.32 -17.84
CA PHE A 274 -15.38 20.21 -17.57
C PHE A 274 -16.60 20.83 -16.89
N ASP A 275 -17.68 20.94 -17.67
CA ASP A 275 -18.94 21.50 -17.19
C ASP A 275 -19.44 20.72 -15.98
N VAL A 276 -19.70 21.49 -14.95
CA VAL A 276 -20.36 21.17 -13.69
C VAL A 276 -21.81 20.81 -14.04
N ASN A 277 -22.21 19.54 -13.87
CA ASN A 277 -23.58 19.07 -13.54
C ASN A 277 -23.81 17.59 -13.90
N ALA A 278 -23.01 16.68 -13.33
CA ALA A 278 -23.52 15.39 -12.93
C ALA A 278 -23.27 15.30 -11.42
N GLU A 279 -24.32 15.41 -10.61
CA GLU A 279 -24.23 15.20 -9.16
C GLU A 279 -23.79 13.75 -8.91
N CYS A 280 -22.48 13.52 -8.88
CA CYS A 280 -21.91 12.34 -8.26
C CYS A 280 -22.26 12.43 -6.77
N ALA A 281 -23.22 11.61 -6.33
CA ALA A 281 -23.59 11.53 -4.93
C ALA A 281 -22.47 10.83 -4.15
N TYR A 282 -21.56 11.63 -3.58
CA TYR A 282 -20.51 11.16 -2.68
C TYR A 282 -21.13 10.85 -1.31
N THR A 283 -21.14 9.58 -0.92
CA THR A 283 -21.43 9.19 0.46
C THR A 283 -20.15 8.73 1.14
N SER A 284 -19.44 9.67 1.77
CA SER A 284 -18.33 9.35 2.67
C SER A 284 -18.90 8.76 3.96
N ARG A 285 -18.84 7.44 4.10
CA ARG A 285 -19.07 6.79 5.39
C ARG A 285 -17.93 5.83 5.64
N LEU A 286 -17.08 6.17 6.61
CA LEU A 286 -16.19 5.20 7.25
C LEU A 286 -17.09 4.15 7.94
N VAL A 287 -17.02 2.91 7.46
CA VAL A 287 -17.76 1.79 8.05
C VAL A 287 -16.75 0.80 8.61
N GLU A 288 -16.90 0.44 9.88
CA GLU A 288 -16.15 -0.66 10.51
C GLU A 288 -16.53 -2.00 9.86
N ILE A 289 -15.55 -2.69 9.27
CA ILE A 289 -15.77 -4.04 8.72
C ILE A 289 -15.79 -5.06 9.86
N ARG A 290 -16.94 -5.69 10.11
CA ARG A 290 -17.00 -7.00 10.77
C ARG A 290 -16.97 -8.10 9.71
N GLY A 291 -15.82 -8.76 9.59
CA GLY A 291 -15.66 -10.10 9.00
C GLY A 291 -15.99 -10.24 7.52
N VAL A 292 -14.96 -10.17 6.67
CA VAL A 292 -14.93 -10.97 5.43
C VAL A 292 -13.54 -11.59 5.33
N GLU A 293 -13.37 -12.74 5.99
CA GLU A 293 -12.21 -13.59 5.72
C GLU A 293 -12.31 -14.11 4.27
N PRO A 294 -11.20 -14.11 3.51
CA PRO A 294 -11.18 -14.77 2.22
C PRO A 294 -11.35 -16.29 2.44
N LEU A 295 -12.35 -16.88 1.81
CA LEU A 295 -12.44 -18.34 1.67
C LEU A 295 -11.19 -18.83 0.93
N THR A 296 -10.25 -19.40 1.68
CA THR A 296 -9.14 -20.17 1.14
C THR A 296 -9.70 -21.49 0.64
N SER A 297 -9.66 -21.71 -0.68
CA SER A 297 -9.74 -23.05 -1.28
C SER A 297 -8.47 -23.83 -1.04
#